data_AF-A0A4Q5ZHW1-F1
#
_entry.id   AF-A0A4Q5ZHW1-F1
#
_cell.length_a   1.000
_cell.length_b   1.000
_cell.length_c   1.000
_cell.angle_alpha   90.00
_cell.angle_beta   90.00
_cell.angle_gamma   90.00
#
_symmetry.space_group_name_H-M   'P 1'
#
loop_
_entity.id
_entity.type
_entity.pdbx_description
1 polymer ?
#
loop_
_entity_poly.entity_id
_entity_poly.type
_entity_poly.pdbx_seq_one_letter_code
_entity_poly.pdbx_strand_id
1 'polypeptide(L)'
;TKDMVEAYTLLFQRGIAESIEVWDGEELVGGLYGVTSGNVFCGESMFAKVSNASKLALIYQCRSGRYKVIDCQLPNDRLLSMGAEMIDRDLFLQILQP
;
A
#
# COMPACT_ATOMS: atom_id res chain seq x y z
N THR A 1 -5.22 -4.02 16.35
CA THR A 1 -6.04 -3.76 17.57
C THR A 1 -7.18 -2.83 17.21
N LYS A 2 -8.17 -2.64 18.10
CA LYS A 2 -9.27 -1.69 17.86
C LYS A 2 -8.75 -0.27 17.62
N ASP A 3 -7.77 0.15 18.44
CA ASP A 3 -7.14 1.46 18.35
C ASP A 3 -6.49 1.72 16.98
N MET A 4 -5.84 0.70 16.39
CA MET A 4 -5.25 0.82 15.06
C MET A 4 -6.34 1.02 13.99
N VAL A 5 -7.44 0.25 14.05
CA VAL A 5 -8.55 0.40 13.09
C VAL A 5 -9.15 1.81 13.19
N GLU A 6 -9.38 2.30 14.41
CA GLU A 6 -9.90 3.65 14.65
C GLU A 6 -8.94 4.72 14.11
N ALA A 7 -7.63 4.56 14.34
CA ALA A 7 -6.62 5.49 13.85
C ALA A 7 -6.57 5.57 12.31
N TYR A 8 -6.48 4.44 11.60
CA TYR A 8 -6.46 4.46 10.12
C TYR A 8 -7.78 4.90 9.51
N THR A 9 -8.92 4.61 10.17
CA THR A 9 -10.22 5.12 9.74
C THR A 9 -10.26 6.64 9.83
N LEU A 10 -9.73 7.23 10.90
CA LEU A 10 -9.62 8.68 11.03
C LEU A 10 -8.68 9.29 9.97
N LEU A 11 -7.56 8.63 9.68
CA LEU A 11 -6.64 9.06 8.62
C LEU A 11 -7.30 9.01 7.24
N PHE A 12 -8.12 7.99 6.97
CA PHE A 12 -8.89 7.87 5.73
C PHE A 12 -9.91 9.01 5.60
N GLN A 13 -10.66 9.28 6.66
CA GLN A 13 -11.61 10.41 6.71
C GLN A 13 -10.94 11.78 6.48
N ARG A 14 -9.64 11.90 6.78
CA ARG A 14 -8.84 13.10 6.55
C ARG A 14 -8.16 13.13 5.17
N GLY A 15 -8.37 12.13 4.33
CA GLY A 15 -7.71 12.01 3.02
C GLY A 15 -6.22 11.70 3.09
N ILE A 16 -5.74 11.18 4.22
CA ILE A 16 -4.33 10.82 4.45
C ILE A 16 -4.10 9.32 4.23
N ALA A 17 -5.11 8.50 4.55
CA ALA A 17 -5.08 7.07 4.23
C ALA A 17 -5.96 6.78 3.02
N GLU A 18 -5.59 5.75 2.26
CA GLU A 18 -6.33 5.26 1.12
C GLU A 18 -6.41 3.74 1.14
N SER A 19 -7.45 3.20 0.50
CA SER A 19 -7.63 1.78 0.27
C SER A 19 -7.88 1.48 -1.21
N ILE A 20 -7.54 0.26 -1.59
CA ILE A 20 -7.81 -0.34 -2.90
C ILE A 20 -8.50 -1.66 -2.62
N GLU A 21 -9.71 -1.79 -3.12
CA GLU A 21 -10.51 -2.99 -3.00
C GLU A 21 -10.50 -3.80 -4.29
N VAL A 22 -10.42 -5.13 -4.17
CA VAL A 22 -10.56 -6.06 -5.29
C VAL A 22 -11.83 -6.86 -5.09
N TRP A 23 -12.75 -6.71 -6.03
CA TRP A 23 -14.07 -7.32 -6.00
C TRP A 23 -14.20 -8.40 -7.08
N ASP A 24 -14.88 -9.49 -6.74
CA ASP A 24 -15.38 -10.50 -7.68
C ASP A 24 -16.90 -10.51 -7.59
N GLY A 25 -17.56 -9.88 -8.55
CA GLY A 25 -18.98 -9.52 -8.45
C GLY A 25 -19.24 -8.62 -7.24
N GLU A 26 -20.06 -9.10 -6.30
CA GLU A 26 -20.40 -8.40 -5.05
C GLU A 26 -19.50 -8.80 -3.88
N GLU A 27 -18.56 -9.73 -4.06
CA GLU A 27 -17.69 -10.20 -2.99
C GLU A 27 -16.36 -9.42 -2.97
N LEU A 28 -16.02 -8.87 -1.80
CA LEU A 28 -14.70 -8.30 -1.55
C LEU A 28 -13.69 -9.43 -1.34
N VAL A 29 -12.84 -9.68 -2.34
CA VAL A 29 -11.90 -10.82 -2.38
C VAL A 29 -10.44 -10.45 -2.10
N GLY A 30 -10.12 -9.15 -1.97
CA GLY A 30 -8.80 -8.71 -1.54
C GLY A 30 -8.68 -7.19 -1.48
N GLY A 31 -7.51 -6.72 -1.08
CA GLY A 31 -7.23 -5.29 -1.05
C GLY A 31 -5.88 -4.93 -0.45
N LEU A 32 -5.61 -3.64 -0.48
CA LEU A 32 -4.42 -2.97 0.04
C LEU A 32 -4.89 -1.67 0.70
N TYR A 33 -4.35 -1.32 1.86
CA TYR A 33 -4.50 0.03 2.40
C TYR A 33 -3.16 0.61 2.80
N GLY A 34 -3.07 1.92 2.83
CA GLY A 34 -1.85 2.63 3.15
C GLY A 34 -2.08 4.09 3.46
N VAL A 35 -1.00 4.78 3.79
CA VAL A 35 -0.99 6.23 4.02
C VAL A 35 -0.15 6.95 2.97
N THR A 36 -0.55 8.17 2.64
CA THR A 36 0.16 9.01 1.68
C THR A 36 1.02 10.02 2.40
N SER A 37 2.27 10.15 1.99
CA SER A 37 3.18 11.18 2.49
C SER A 37 4.01 11.73 1.34
N GLY A 38 3.76 12.99 0.96
CA GLY A 38 4.40 13.63 -0.18
C GLY A 38 4.18 12.82 -1.47
N ASN A 39 5.29 12.38 -2.07
CA ASN A 39 5.29 11.58 -3.31
C ASN A 39 5.23 10.07 -3.08
N VAL A 40 4.98 9.61 -1.85
CA VAL A 40 5.10 8.21 -1.42
C VAL A 40 3.76 7.67 -0.94
N PHE A 41 3.44 6.45 -1.37
CA PHE A 41 2.40 5.63 -0.74
C PHE A 41 3.04 4.59 0.17
N CYS A 42 2.83 4.69 1.47
CA CYS A 42 3.27 3.69 2.45
C CYS A 42 2.21 2.60 2.56
N GLY A 43 2.49 1.43 2.00
CA GLY A 43 1.58 0.29 2.00
C GLY A 43 1.57 -0.40 3.35
N GLU A 44 0.50 -0.23 4.14
CA GLU A 44 0.45 -0.72 5.52
C GLU A 44 0.13 -2.21 5.60
N SER A 45 -0.88 -2.65 4.85
CA SER A 45 -1.19 -4.07 4.77
C SER A 45 -2.02 -4.40 3.55
N MET A 46 -2.03 -5.69 3.21
CA MET A 46 -2.81 -6.25 2.13
C MET A 46 -3.41 -7.59 2.54
N PHE A 47 -4.57 -7.93 1.97
CA PHE A 47 -5.20 -9.23 2.19
C PHE A 47 -5.73 -9.81 0.89
N ALA A 48 -5.88 -11.13 0.86
CA ALA A 48 -6.44 -11.87 -0.26
C ALA A 48 -7.27 -13.03 0.28
N LYS A 49 -8.53 -13.14 -0.16
CA LYS A 49 -9.41 -14.31 0.04
C LYS A 49 -9.29 -15.30 -1.12
N VAL A 50 -8.94 -14.83 -2.31
CA VAL A 50 -8.67 -15.65 -3.50
C VAL A 50 -7.26 -15.39 -4.02
N SER A 51 -6.70 -16.35 -4.78
CA SER A 51 -5.35 -16.25 -5.32
C SER A 51 -5.15 -14.95 -6.12
N ASN A 52 -4.00 -14.31 -5.91
CA ASN A 52 -3.59 -13.07 -6.59
C ASN A 52 -4.43 -11.80 -6.33
N ALA A 53 -5.49 -11.82 -5.50
CA ALA A 53 -6.29 -10.61 -5.27
C ALA A 53 -5.46 -9.44 -4.70
N SER A 54 -4.67 -9.67 -3.65
CA SER A 54 -3.80 -8.61 -3.10
C SER A 54 -2.70 -8.16 -4.07
N LYS A 55 -2.24 -9.07 -4.94
CA LYS A 55 -1.26 -8.77 -5.99
C LYS A 55 -1.88 -7.83 -7.03
N LEU A 56 -3.14 -8.05 -7.40
CA LEU A 56 -3.86 -7.17 -8.31
C LEU A 56 -4.01 -5.76 -7.73
N ALA A 57 -4.33 -5.63 -6.43
CA ALA A 57 -4.39 -4.34 -5.74
C ALA A 57 -3.05 -3.59 -5.81
N LEU A 58 -1.93 -4.29 -5.53
CA LEU A 58 -0.60 -3.69 -5.60
C LEU A 58 -0.21 -3.32 -7.05
N ILE A 59 -0.49 -4.18 -8.04
CA ILE A 59 -0.26 -3.86 -9.45
C ILE A 59 -1.05 -2.61 -9.87
N TYR A 60 -2.31 -2.51 -9.44
CA TYR A 60 -3.14 -1.33 -9.70
C TYR A 60 -2.50 -0.06 -9.12
N GLN A 61 -2.03 -0.12 -7.86
CA GLN A 61 -1.37 1.02 -7.23
C GLN A 61 -0.08 1.42 -7.97
N CYS A 62 0.78 0.46 -8.32
CA CYS A 62 2.00 0.72 -9.09
C CYS A 62 1.70 1.39 -10.44
N ARG A 63 0.60 0.97 -11.10
CA ARG A 63 0.19 1.48 -12.42
C ARG A 63 -0.58 2.78 -12.35
N SER A 64 -1.03 3.21 -11.17
CA SER A 64 -1.80 4.45 -11.01
C SER A 64 -1.01 5.70 -11.37
N GLY A 65 0.33 5.66 -11.28
CA GLY A 65 1.20 6.80 -11.54
C GLY A 65 1.06 7.96 -10.53
N ARG A 66 0.31 7.75 -9.44
CA ARG A 66 0.02 8.78 -8.43
C ARG A 66 1.19 9.04 -7.49
N TYR A 67 2.11 8.09 -7.35
CA TYR A 67 3.24 8.14 -6.42
C TYR A 67 4.53 7.77 -7.14
N LYS A 68 5.65 8.34 -6.69
CA LYS A 68 6.99 8.01 -7.21
C LYS A 68 7.44 6.62 -6.75
N VAL A 69 7.12 6.27 -5.50
CA VAL A 69 7.47 4.98 -4.90
C VAL A 69 6.36 4.47 -3.98
N ILE A 70 6.29 3.16 -3.83
CA ILE A 70 5.48 2.48 -2.82
C ILE A 70 6.45 1.97 -1.74
N ASP A 71 6.34 2.53 -0.54
CA ASP A 71 7.08 2.05 0.62
C ASP A 71 6.41 0.77 1.15
N CYS A 72 7.21 -0.29 1.28
CA CYS A 72 6.79 -1.61 1.75
C CYS A 72 7.39 -1.95 3.12
N GLN A 73 7.93 -0.95 3.83
CA GLN A 73 8.57 -1.00 5.14
C GLN A 73 9.67 -2.05 5.26
N LEU A 74 9.32 -3.28 5.63
CA LEU A 74 10.26 -4.35 5.87
C LEU A 74 10.28 -5.32 4.68
N PRO A 75 11.48 -5.67 4.17
CA PRO A 75 11.58 -6.63 3.09
C PRO A 75 11.07 -8.00 3.53
N ASN A 76 10.39 -8.69 2.62
CA ASN A 76 10.08 -10.11 2.75
C ASN A 76 10.14 -10.76 1.37
N ASP A 77 10.35 -12.08 1.33
CA ASP A 77 10.57 -12.84 0.09
C ASP A 77 9.44 -12.64 -0.93
N ARG A 78 8.19 -12.48 -0.44
CA ARG A 78 7.04 -12.25 -1.30
C ARG A 78 7.14 -10.91 -2.03
N LEU A 79 7.44 -9.82 -1.32
CA LEU A 79 7.59 -8.50 -1.92
C LEU A 79 8.79 -8.45 -2.87
N LEU A 80 9.92 -9.06 -2.48
CA LEU A 80 11.11 -9.16 -3.32
C LEU A 80 10.81 -9.92 -4.62
N SER A 81 10.08 -11.04 -4.54
CA SER A 81 9.64 -11.78 -5.73
C SER A 81 8.68 -11.00 -6.64
N MET A 82 8.07 -9.94 -6.13
CA MET A 82 7.17 -9.05 -6.84
C MET A 82 7.87 -7.80 -7.39
N GLY A 83 9.20 -7.69 -7.24
CA GLY A 83 9.99 -6.58 -7.76
C GLY A 83 10.22 -5.44 -6.76
N ALA A 84 9.97 -5.65 -5.46
CA ALA A 84 10.42 -4.71 -4.45
C ALA A 84 11.96 -4.71 -4.36
N GLU A 85 12.54 -3.53 -4.18
CA GLU A 85 13.98 -3.34 -4.04
C GLU A 85 14.28 -2.63 -2.72
N MET A 86 15.45 -2.93 -2.14
CA MET A 86 15.96 -2.18 -1.00
C MET A 86 16.72 -0.96 -1.51
N ILE A 87 16.45 0.19 -0.92
CA ILE A 87 17.15 1.44 -1.20
C ILE A 87 17.77 2.00 0.08
N ASP A 88 18.82 2.81 -0.08
CA ASP A 88 19.43 3.50 1.06
C ASP A 88 18.41 4.44 1.71
N ARG A 89 18.46 4.52 3.04
CA ARG A 89 17.58 5.40 3.83
C ARG A 89 17.68 6.86 3.38
N ASP A 90 18.89 7.32 3.08
CA ASP A 90 19.10 8.71 2.64
C ASP A 90 18.45 8.98 1.28
N LEU A 91 18.47 8.01 0.36
CA LEU A 91 17.74 8.09 -0.91
C LEU A 91 16.23 8.09 -0.68
N PHE A 92 15.72 7.22 0.21
CA PHE A 92 14.30 7.20 0.56
C PHE A 92 13.84 8.56 1.13
N LEU A 93 14.60 9.13 2.06
CA LEU A 93 14.29 10.43 2.66
C LEU A 93 14.29 11.57 1.64
N GLN A 94 15.15 11.52 0.62
CA GLN A 94 15.11 12.48 -0.49
C GLN A 94 13.83 12.34 -1.32
N ILE A 95 13.35 11.11 -1.55
CA ILE A 95 12.10 10.85 -2.30
C ILE A 95 10.86 11.29 -1.50
N LEU A 96 10.90 11.16 -0.17
CA LEU A 96 9.81 11.51 0.73
C LEU A 96 9.57 13.03 0.81
N GLN A 97 10.60 13.83 0.59
CA GLN A 97 10.47 15.30 0.59
C GLN A 97 9.64 15.78 -0.62
N PRO A 98 8.77 16.79 -0.44
CA PRO A 98 7.95 17.36 -1.51
C PRO A 98 8.78 17.86 -2.71
#